data_AF-A0AAU5YCR3-F1
#
_entry.id   AF-A0AAU5YCR3-F1
#
_cell.length_a   1.000
_cell.length_b   1.000
_cell.length_c   1.000
_cell.angle_alpha   90.00
_cell.angle_beta   90.00
_cell.angle_gamma   90.00
#
_symmetry.space_group_name_H-M   'P 1'
#
loop_
_entity.id
_entity.type
_entity.pdbx_description
1 polymer ?
#
loop_
_entity_poly.entity_id
_entity_poly.type
_entity_poly.pdbx_seq_one_letter_code
_entity_poly.pdbx_strand_id
1 'polypeptide(L)' 'MDSPDAGGLDPDTLVAVLRRLLALPGAAGFELTVFDPDLDPDGHQAELVADILERLLR' A
#
# COMPACT_ATOMS: atom_id res chain seq x y z
N MET A 1 4.80 8.11 7.84
CA MET A 1 6.14 7.89 7.24
C MET A 1 7.12 8.96 7.70
N ASP A 2 8.31 8.59 8.15
CA ASP A 2 9.35 9.53 8.66
C ASP A 2 10.01 10.40 7.58
N SER A 3 9.94 10.00 6.31
CA SER A 3 10.58 10.70 5.19
C SER A 3 9.60 10.84 4.01
N PRO A 4 8.71 11.84 4.03
CA PRO A 4 7.75 12.04 2.94
C PRO A 4 8.43 12.49 1.65
N ASP A 5 7.99 11.94 0.52
CA ASP A 5 8.45 12.30 -0.83
C ASP A 5 7.25 12.71 -1.70
N ALA A 6 7.33 13.88 -2.34
CA ALA A 6 6.30 14.40 -3.23
C ALA A 6 6.16 13.57 -4.53
N GLY A 7 7.15 12.74 -4.86
CA GLY A 7 7.16 11.83 -6.01
C GLY A 7 6.63 10.42 -5.72
N GLY A 8 5.90 10.23 -4.61
CA GLY A 8 5.31 8.94 -4.24
C GLY A 8 4.33 8.37 -5.26
N LEU A 9 4.05 7.07 -5.17
CA LEU A 9 3.09 6.40 -6.03
C LEU A 9 1.65 6.77 -5.65
N ASP A 10 0.85 7.05 -6.67
CA ASP A 10 -0.61 7.16 -6.55
C ASP A 10 -1.24 5.80 -6.16
N PRO A 11 -2.28 5.77 -5.30
CA PRO A 11 -2.92 4.53 -4.85
C PRO A 11 -3.48 3.65 -5.98
N ASP A 12 -4.06 4.23 -7.04
CA ASP A 12 -4.60 3.47 -8.16
C ASP A 12 -3.49 2.78 -8.94
N THR A 13 -2.37 3.48 -9.10
CA THR A 13 -1.16 2.95 -9.74
C THR A 13 -0.59 1.79 -8.92
N LEU A 14 -0.51 1.94 -7.60
CA LEU A 14 -0.03 0.89 -6.71
C LEU A 14 -0.90 -0.38 -6.80
N VAL A 15 -2.23 -0.22 -6.74
CA VAL A 15 -3.17 -1.35 -6.87
C VAL A 15 -3.02 -2.05 -8.21
N ALA A 16 -2.91 -1.29 -9.31
CA ALA A 16 -2.73 -1.86 -10.64
C ALA A 16 -1.43 -2.66 -10.77
N VAL A 17 -0.31 -2.16 -10.24
CA VAL A 17 0.98 -2.84 -10.26
C VAL A 17 0.94 -4.11 -9.42
N LEU A 18 0.47 -4.03 -8.18
CA LEU A 18 0.42 -5.18 -7.27
C LEU A 18 -0.48 -6.29 -7.81
N ARG A 19 -1.65 -5.98 -8.37
CA ARG A 19 -2.51 -7.00 -9.02
C ARG A 19 -1.80 -7.73 -10.15
N ARG A 20 -0.98 -7.03 -10.95
CA ARG A 20 -0.20 -7.66 -12.02
C ARG A 20 0.90 -8.55 -11.48
N LEU A 21 1.62 -8.10 -10.45
CA LEU A 21 2.70 -8.87 -9.83
C LEU A 21 2.17 -10.12 -9.13
N LEU A 22 1.07 -10.00 -8.39
CA LEU A 22 0.43 -11.11 -7.67
C LEU A 22 -0.19 -12.15 -8.61
N ALA A 23 -0.52 -11.78 -9.85
CA ALA A 23 -1.01 -12.71 -10.86
C ALA A 23 0.09 -13.57 -11.52
N LEU A 24 1.37 -13.28 -11.26
CA LEU A 24 2.48 -14.04 -11.85
C LEU A 24 2.58 -15.44 -11.22
N PRO A 25 2.85 -16.49 -12.02
CA PRO A 25 3.11 -17.82 -11.49
C PRO A 25 4.27 -17.79 -10.49
N GLY A 26 4.03 -18.27 -9.27
CA GLY A 26 5.02 -18.30 -8.19
C GLY A 26 5.07 -17.07 -7.28
N ALA A 27 4.23 -16.05 -7.52
CA ALA A 27 4.05 -14.97 -6.55
C ALA A 27 3.39 -15.53 -5.27
N ALA A 28 4.09 -15.46 -4.13
CA ALA A 28 3.58 -15.93 -2.85
C ALA A 28 2.71 -14.89 -2.13
N GLY A 29 2.86 -13.61 -2.47
CA GLY A 29 2.19 -12.49 -1.81
C GLY A 29 3.01 -11.21 -1.88
N PHE A 30 2.70 -10.27 -1.00
CA PHE A 30 3.47 -9.06 -0.75
C PHE A 30 3.52 -8.76 0.74
N GLU A 31 4.40 -7.87 1.14
CA GLU A 31 4.54 -7.42 2.53
C GLU A 31 4.31 -5.91 2.60
N LEU A 32 3.54 -5.47 3.60
CA LEU A 32 3.41 -4.07 3.96
C LEU A 32 4.42 -3.78 5.07
N THR A 33 5.32 -2.83 4.83
CA THR A 33 6.40 -2.47 5.75
C THR A 33 6.44 -0.96 5.98
N VAL A 34 7.19 -0.54 7.01
CA VAL A 34 7.51 0.88 7.29
C VAL A 34 6.30 1.76 7.65
N PHE A 35 5.11 1.18 7.86
CA PHE A 35 4.00 1.92 8.45
C PHE A 35 4.35 2.27 9.90
N ASP A 36 4.33 3.57 10.21
CA ASP A 36 4.61 4.11 11.54
C ASP A 36 3.33 4.77 12.11
N PRO A 37 2.64 4.11 13.06
CA PRO A 37 1.42 4.63 13.66
C PRO A 37 1.68 5.86 14.55
N ASP A 38 2.90 6.05 15.07
CA ASP A 38 3.23 7.22 15.88
C ASP A 38 3.24 8.51 15.02
N LEU A 39 3.42 8.35 13.71
CA LEU A 39 3.34 9.43 12.71
C LEU A 39 1.99 9.52 11.97
N ASP A 40 0.97 8.79 12.42
CA ASP A 40 -0.37 8.79 11.85
C ASP A 40 -1.44 9.02 12.93
N PRO A 41 -1.37 10.14 13.70
CA PRO A 41 -2.22 10.35 14.87
C PRO A 41 -3.72 10.52 14.54
N ASP A 42 -4.03 10.86 13.29
CA ASP A 42 -5.41 10.98 12.79
C ASP A 42 -5.87 9.74 12.01
N GLY A 43 -4.99 8.76 11.79
CA GLY A 43 -5.30 7.49 11.15
C GLY A 43 -5.50 7.56 9.63
N HIS A 44 -5.19 8.69 8.99
CA HIS A 44 -5.42 8.83 7.55
C HIS A 44 -4.54 7.89 6.72
N GLN A 45 -3.29 7.65 7.13
CA GLN A 45 -2.42 6.69 6.44
C GLN A 45 -2.93 5.27 6.65
N ALA A 46 -3.41 4.92 7.85
CA ALA A 46 -4.02 3.63 8.14
C ALA A 46 -5.28 3.38 7.29
N GLU A 47 -6.16 4.37 7.16
CA GLU A 47 -7.36 4.29 6.32
C GLU A 47 -7.00 4.09 4.85
N LEU A 48 -6.02 4.85 4.33
CA LEU A 48 -5.52 4.71 2.97
C LEU A 48 -4.94 3.31 2.71
N VAL A 49 -4.12 2.80 3.63
CA VAL A 49 -3.56 1.46 3.54
C VAL A 49 -4.68 0.41 3.53
N ALA A 50 -5.67 0.53 4.41
CA ALA A 50 -6.79 -0.39 4.47
C ALA A 50 -7.61 -0.40 3.17
N ASP A 51 -7.88 0.77 2.57
CA ASP A 51 -8.53 0.88 1.25
C ASP A 51 -7.72 0.15 0.16
N ILE A 52 -6.40 0.37 0.11
CA ILE A 52 -5.52 -0.31 -0.84
C ILE A 52 -5.61 -1.83 -0.66
N LEU A 53 -5.54 -2.33 0.58
CA LEU A 53 -5.63 -3.76 0.88
C LEU A 53 -6.97 -4.34 0.45
N GLU A 54 -8.09 -3.66 0.74
CA GLU A 54 -9.42 -4.09 0.34
C GLU A 54 -9.54 -4.19 -1.18
N ARG A 55 -9.03 -3.18 -1.91
CA ARG A 55 -9.03 -3.15 -3.38
C ARG A 55 -8.12 -4.20 -4.00
N LEU A 56 -7.07 -4.63 -3.31
CA LEU A 56 -6.19 -5.70 -3.78
C LEU A 56 -6.80 -7.09 -3.61
N LEU A 57 -7.52 -7.30 -2.51
CA LEU A 57 -8.03 -8.62 -2.10
C LEU A 57 -9.41 -8.96 -2.67
N ARG A 58 -10.12 -7.97 -3.24
CA ARG A 58 -11.36 -8.15 -4.01
C ARG A 58 -11.06 -8.32 -5.50
#